data_AF-A0A8T9STU7-F1
#
_entry.id   AF-A0A8T9STU7-F1
#
_cell.length_a   1.000
_cell.length_b   1.000
_cell.length_c   1.000
_cell.angle_alpha   90.00
_cell.angle_beta   90.00
_cell.angle_gamma   90.00
#
_symmetry.space_group_name_H-M   'P 1'
#
loop_
_entity.id
_entity.type
_entity.pdbx_description
1 polymer ?
#
loop_
_entity_poly.entity_id
_entity_poly.type
_entity_poly.pdbx_seq_one_letter_code
_entity_poly.pdbx_strand_id
1 'polypeptide(L)'
;MRFFLLLSCLLFISLTFDACSADDDSVSPEEVNSYLLGQLWLNSYEARPDETPTYRPQDYAWAEQPVRYNMPFEGGDGFRFEKDGTLLYIAPGIGPGPTRHQGVWWQSDDKTIFYVHLNDNYRPDFQIQITAASSDLLRARYLK
;
A
#
# COMPACT_ATOMS: atom_id res chain seq x y z
N MET A 1 -70.23 -4.38 -12.49
CA MET A 1 -70.35 -3.14 -11.71
C MET A 1 -69.77 -3.40 -10.33
N ARG A 2 -68.78 -2.58 -9.89
CA ARG A 2 -68.54 -2.21 -8.48
C ARG A 2 -67.96 -3.32 -7.58
N PHE A 3 -66.90 -3.18 -6.80
CA PHE A 3 -65.90 -2.16 -6.43
C PHE A 3 -64.81 -3.00 -5.74
N PHE A 4 -63.53 -2.93 -6.14
CA PHE A 4 -62.53 -2.14 -5.42
C PHE A 4 -62.62 -2.23 -3.90
N LEU A 5 -61.64 -2.88 -3.27
CA LEU A 5 -60.99 -2.52 -2.00
C LEU A 5 -60.55 -3.80 -1.28
N LEU A 6 -59.23 -4.01 -1.22
CA LEU A 6 -58.45 -4.62 -0.13
C LEU A 6 -57.09 -5.07 -0.70
N LEU A 7 -56.37 -4.12 -1.32
CA LEU A 7 -54.99 -4.32 -1.78
C LEU A 7 -54.15 -3.14 -1.27
N SER A 8 -54.01 -3.02 0.05
CA SER A 8 -53.20 -1.97 0.67
C SER A 8 -52.88 -2.32 2.13
N CYS A 9 -51.94 -3.24 2.38
CA CYS A 9 -51.34 -3.36 3.72
C CYS A 9 -50.03 -4.15 3.79
N LEU A 10 -49.20 -4.16 2.74
CA LEU A 10 -47.88 -4.79 2.77
C LEU A 10 -46.85 -3.89 2.07
N LEU A 11 -46.62 -2.72 2.67
CA LEU A 11 -45.50 -1.84 2.37
C LEU A 11 -44.97 -1.33 3.70
N PHE A 12 -43.65 -1.14 3.74
CA PHE A 12 -42.84 -0.63 4.85
C PHE A 12 -42.48 -1.67 5.91
N ILE A 13 -41.34 -2.35 5.69
CA ILE A 13 -40.10 -2.15 6.45
C ILE A 13 -38.98 -2.68 5.56
N SER A 14 -38.47 -1.83 4.68
CA SER A 14 -37.16 -2.04 4.07
C SER A 14 -36.15 -1.54 5.11
N LEU A 15 -35.62 -2.46 5.91
CA LEU A 15 -34.42 -2.21 6.69
C LEU A 15 -33.29 -2.00 5.69
N THR A 16 -33.02 -0.74 5.36
CA THR A 16 -31.74 -0.34 4.78
C THR A 16 -30.70 -0.62 5.87
N PHE A 17 -30.04 -1.77 5.79
CA PHE A 17 -28.69 -1.86 6.32
C PHE A 17 -27.90 -0.80 5.57
N ASP A 18 -27.64 0.31 6.25
CA ASP A 18 -26.49 1.16 5.98
C ASP A 18 -25.27 0.25 6.18
N ALA A 19 -24.97 -0.55 5.15
CA ALA A 19 -23.67 -1.15 5.01
C ALA A 19 -22.76 0.05 4.77
N CYS A 20 -22.17 0.54 5.87
CA CYS A 20 -20.90 1.24 5.82
C CYS A 20 -20.00 0.38 4.94
N SER A 21 -19.91 0.73 3.66
CA SER A 21 -18.86 0.25 2.78
C SER A 21 -17.60 0.87 3.36
N ALA A 22 -16.96 0.14 4.27
CA ALA A 22 -15.52 0.25 4.39
C ALA A 22 -15.02 0.00 2.96
N ASP A 23 -14.44 1.03 2.34
CA ASP A 23 -13.70 0.87 1.10
C ASP A 23 -12.75 -0.30 1.32
N ASP A 24 -13.12 -1.45 0.76
CA ASP A 24 -12.30 -2.64 0.77
C ASP A 24 -11.23 -2.39 -0.29
N ASP A 25 -10.25 -1.56 0.06
CA ASP A 25 -8.99 -1.29 -0.65
C ASP A 25 -8.13 -2.57 -0.78
N SER A 26 -8.72 -3.77 -0.63
CA SER A 26 -8.05 -5.04 -0.84
C SER A 26 -7.67 -5.16 -2.31
N VAL A 27 -6.38 -5.01 -2.59
CA VAL A 27 -5.86 -5.09 -3.96
C VAL A 27 -5.78 -6.55 -4.41
N SER A 28 -6.24 -6.83 -5.62
CA SER A 28 -6.03 -8.13 -6.24
C SER A 28 -4.52 -8.38 -6.36
N PRO A 29 -3.99 -9.57 -6.00
CA PRO A 29 -2.56 -9.81 -6.09
C PRO A 29 -1.99 -9.70 -7.51
N GLU A 30 -2.84 -9.80 -8.54
CA GLU A 30 -2.46 -9.56 -9.93
C GLU A 30 -2.23 -8.07 -10.24
N GLU A 31 -2.99 -7.18 -9.58
CA GLU A 31 -2.88 -5.72 -9.72
C GLU A 31 -1.65 -5.18 -9.01
N VAL A 32 -1.25 -5.78 -7.87
CA VAL A 32 -0.06 -5.39 -7.10
C VAL A 32 1.17 -5.30 -8.00
N ASN A 33 1.47 -6.35 -8.77
CA ASN A 33 2.67 -6.40 -9.61
C ASN A 33 2.63 -5.38 -10.76
N SER A 34 1.44 -5.04 -11.25
CA SER A 34 1.27 -4.08 -12.36
C SER A 34 1.65 -2.65 -11.95
N TYR A 35 1.38 -2.28 -10.70
CA TYR A 35 1.69 -0.97 -10.14
C TYR A 35 3.06 -0.93 -9.45
N LEU A 36 3.45 -2.02 -8.78
CA LEU A 36 4.66 -2.06 -7.95
C LEU A 36 5.96 -2.09 -8.77
N LEU A 37 6.03 -2.95 -9.79
CA LEU A 37 7.30 -3.35 -10.39
C LEU A 37 7.87 -2.29 -11.35
N GLY A 38 9.17 -2.01 -11.21
CA GLY A 38 9.92 -1.05 -12.04
C GLY A 38 9.79 0.41 -11.60
N GLN A 39 8.96 0.70 -10.60
CA GLN A 39 8.77 2.05 -10.07
C GLN A 39 9.52 2.24 -8.75
N LEU A 40 10.21 3.38 -8.59
CA LEU A 40 10.76 3.76 -7.29
C LEU A 40 9.65 4.37 -6.44
N TRP A 41 9.35 3.69 -5.34
CA TRP A 41 8.38 4.10 -4.34
C TRP A 41 9.10 4.74 -3.17
N LEU A 42 8.76 5.98 -2.85
CA LEU A 42 9.36 6.76 -1.77
C LEU A 42 8.31 7.04 -0.69
N ASN A 43 8.71 6.92 0.57
CA ASN A 43 7.82 7.22 1.68
C ASN A 43 7.40 8.70 1.62
N SER A 44 6.10 8.93 1.62
CA SER A 44 5.54 10.29 1.58
C SER A 44 5.44 10.95 2.94
N TYR A 45 5.57 10.16 4.01
CA TYR A 45 5.40 10.54 5.41
C TYR A 45 4.00 11.08 5.73
N GLU A 46 3.00 10.85 4.87
CA GLU A 46 1.63 11.36 5.06
C GLU A 46 0.76 10.48 5.98
N ALA A 47 1.17 9.23 6.20
CA ALA A 47 0.48 8.29 7.09
C ALA A 47 0.65 8.70 8.56
N ARG A 48 -0.44 8.65 9.32
CA ARG A 48 -0.42 8.89 10.77
C ARG A 48 0.37 7.79 11.52
N PRO A 49 0.76 8.02 12.78
CA PRO A 49 1.58 7.06 13.54
C PRO A 49 1.02 5.64 13.66
N ASP A 50 -0.32 5.49 13.59
CA ASP A 50 -1.07 4.25 13.69
C ASP A 50 -1.52 3.67 12.33
N GLU A 51 -1.15 4.32 11.22
CA GLU A 51 -1.52 3.92 9.87
C GLU A 51 -0.38 3.18 9.14
N THR A 52 -0.74 2.42 8.10
CA THR A 52 0.27 1.80 7.22
C THR A 52 1.02 2.90 6.45
N PRO A 53 2.37 2.87 6.42
CA PRO A 53 3.15 3.84 5.66
C PRO A 53 2.70 3.93 4.20
N THR A 54 2.55 5.17 3.72
CA THR A 54 2.17 5.46 2.34
C THR A 54 3.37 5.93 1.55
N TYR A 55 3.55 5.32 0.39
CA TYR A 55 4.59 5.58 -0.57
C TYR A 55 3.99 6.18 -1.83
N ARG A 56 4.75 7.07 -2.45
CA ARG A 56 4.40 7.74 -3.71
C ARG A 56 5.49 7.46 -4.75
N PRO A 57 5.16 7.48 -6.04
CA PRO A 57 6.16 7.43 -7.10
C PRO A 57 7.22 8.53 -6.91
N GLN A 58 8.47 8.27 -7.32
CA GLN A 58 9.53 9.27 -7.29
C GLN A 58 9.16 10.58 -8.03
N ASP A 59 8.36 10.49 -9.09
CA ASP A 59 7.92 11.61 -9.93
C ASP A 59 6.52 12.14 -9.55
N TYR A 60 5.98 11.72 -8.40
CA TYR A 60 4.68 12.17 -7.94
C TYR A 60 4.61 13.69 -7.72
N ALA A 61 3.66 14.33 -8.39
CA ALA A 61 3.42 15.76 -8.30
C ALA A 61 2.31 16.08 -7.29
N TRP A 62 2.67 16.76 -6.22
CA TRP A 62 1.71 17.22 -5.20
C TRP A 62 0.94 18.44 -5.70
N ALA A 63 -0.40 18.34 -5.76
CA ALA A 63 -1.25 19.51 -5.92
C ALA A 63 -1.15 20.43 -4.70
N GLU A 64 -1.14 19.83 -3.51
CA GLU A 64 -0.90 20.49 -2.22
C GLU A 64 0.06 19.64 -1.39
N GLN A 65 0.92 20.29 -0.60
CA GLN A 65 1.87 19.55 0.24
C GLN A 65 1.13 18.85 1.39
N PRO A 66 1.37 17.55 1.61
CA PRO A 66 0.69 16.80 2.66
C PRO A 66 1.25 17.20 4.03
N VAL A 67 0.44 17.04 5.07
CA VAL A 67 0.94 17.04 6.44
C VAL A 67 1.80 15.80 6.63
N ARG A 68 2.99 15.96 7.20
CA ARG A 68 3.94 14.87 7.42
C ARG A 68 3.93 14.45 8.89
N TYR A 69 3.79 13.16 9.14
CA TYR A 69 3.69 12.59 10.48
C TYR A 69 4.78 11.57 10.76
N ASN A 70 4.74 10.43 10.07
CA ASN A 70 5.47 9.23 10.50
C ASN A 70 6.58 8.84 9.53
N MET A 71 7.79 8.72 10.06
CA MET A 71 8.89 8.01 9.43
C MET A 71 8.82 6.55 9.88
N PRO A 72 8.79 5.57 8.96
CA PRO A 72 8.62 4.17 9.33
C PRO A 72 9.77 3.73 10.25
N PHE A 73 9.49 3.56 11.54
CA PHE A 73 10.50 3.23 12.57
C PHE A 73 11.33 1.98 12.23
N GLU A 74 10.75 1.03 11.49
CA GLU A 74 11.37 -0.25 11.11
C GLU A 74 11.66 -0.34 9.59
N GLY A 75 11.50 0.76 8.84
CA GLY A 75 11.47 0.76 7.39
C GLY A 75 12.50 1.64 6.69
N GLY A 76 12.60 1.45 5.38
CA GLY A 76 13.36 2.31 4.48
C GLY A 76 12.54 3.50 4.02
N ASP A 77 13.23 4.54 3.56
CA ASP A 77 12.65 5.71 2.90
C ASP A 77 12.07 5.37 1.52
N GLY A 78 12.33 4.18 1.00
CA GLY A 78 11.77 3.73 -0.27
C GLY A 78 12.36 2.43 -0.79
N PHE A 79 11.79 1.95 -1.88
CA PHE A 79 12.25 0.75 -2.57
C PHE A 79 11.80 0.73 -4.04
N ARG A 80 12.53 -0.02 -4.87
CA ARG A 80 12.13 -0.38 -6.24
C ARG A 80 12.36 -1.87 -6.46
N PHE A 81 11.29 -2.58 -6.74
CA PHE A 81 11.30 -3.99 -7.12
C PHE A 81 11.39 -4.09 -8.64
N GLU A 82 12.47 -4.66 -9.17
CA GLU A 82 12.64 -4.90 -10.60
C GLU A 82 12.09 -6.27 -11.00
N LYS A 83 11.54 -6.39 -12.21
CA LYS A 83 10.94 -7.66 -12.72
C LYS A 83 11.91 -8.84 -12.75
N ASP A 84 13.21 -8.58 -12.76
CA ASP A 84 14.26 -9.60 -12.79
C ASP A 84 14.65 -10.12 -11.40
N GLY A 85 13.98 -9.68 -10.33
CA GLY A 85 14.28 -10.05 -8.95
C GLY A 85 15.31 -9.15 -8.27
N THR A 86 15.78 -8.08 -8.92
CA THR A 86 16.68 -7.09 -8.30
C THR A 86 15.88 -6.09 -7.46
N LEU A 87 16.47 -5.66 -6.35
CA LEU A 87 15.91 -4.64 -5.46
C LEU A 87 16.87 -3.45 -5.33
N LEU A 88 16.32 -2.24 -5.41
CA LEU A 88 16.94 -1.05 -4.82
C LEU A 88 16.20 -0.68 -3.54
N TYR A 89 16.90 -0.64 -2.41
CA TYR A 89 16.39 -0.20 -1.11
C TYR A 89 16.97 1.17 -0.76
N ILE A 90 16.13 2.08 -0.31
CA ILE A 90 16.52 3.41 0.13
C ILE A 90 16.39 3.46 1.64
N ALA A 91 17.49 3.71 2.33
CA ALA A 91 17.51 3.83 3.79
C ALA A 91 17.70 5.28 4.21
N PRO A 92 17.22 5.65 5.42
CA PRO A 92 17.59 6.90 6.06
C PRO A 92 19.11 6.99 6.21
N GLY A 93 19.70 8.08 5.72
CA GLY A 93 21.13 8.31 5.91
C GLY A 93 21.44 8.96 7.26
N ILE A 94 22.65 8.70 7.77
CA ILE A 94 23.20 9.35 8.97
C ILE A 94 23.84 10.73 8.62
N GLY A 95 23.71 11.18 7.37
CA GLY A 95 24.38 12.36 6.80
C GLY A 95 23.51 13.16 5.81
N PRO A 96 24.07 13.76 4.73
CA PRO A 96 23.39 14.76 3.90
C PRO A 96 22.25 14.21 3.00
N GLY A 97 21.84 12.95 3.17
CA GLY A 97 20.76 12.38 2.39
C GLY A 97 20.62 10.86 2.56
N PRO A 98 19.58 10.27 1.96
CA PRO A 98 19.31 8.84 2.03
C PRO A 98 20.43 8.00 1.41
N THR A 99 20.66 6.81 1.96
CA THR A 99 21.60 5.82 1.41
C THR A 99 20.88 4.79 0.55
N ARG A 100 21.61 4.18 -0.39
CA ARG A 100 21.07 3.21 -1.35
C ARG A 100 21.75 1.87 -1.16
N HIS A 101 20.95 0.82 -1.08
CA HIS A 101 21.38 -0.55 -0.86
C HIS A 101 20.81 -1.44 -1.98
N GLN A 102 21.66 -2.22 -2.63
CA GLN A 102 21.23 -3.18 -3.64
C GLN A 102 20.87 -4.51 -2.97
N GLY A 103 19.90 -5.20 -3.53
CA GLY A 103 19.44 -6.48 -3.01
C GLY A 103 18.77 -7.34 -4.05
N VAL A 104 18.18 -8.43 -3.57
CA VAL A 104 17.34 -9.33 -4.33
C VAL A 104 16.00 -9.50 -3.61
N TRP A 105 14.97 -9.85 -4.36
CA TRP A 105 13.66 -10.11 -3.83
C TRP A 105 13.00 -11.32 -4.50
N TRP A 106 12.06 -11.92 -3.78
CA TRP A 106 11.17 -12.94 -4.32
C TRP A 106 9.79 -12.83 -3.67
N GLN A 107 8.77 -13.26 -4.39
CA GLN A 107 7.37 -13.16 -3.97
C GLN A 107 6.95 -14.42 -3.22
N SER A 108 6.13 -14.28 -2.17
CA SER A 108 5.48 -15.41 -1.51
C SER A 108 4.28 -15.92 -2.32
N ASP A 109 3.71 -17.06 -1.90
CA ASP A 109 2.48 -17.61 -2.46
C ASP A 109 1.24 -16.69 -2.28
N ASP A 110 1.24 -15.88 -1.20
CA ASP A 110 0.22 -14.85 -0.92
C ASP A 110 0.24 -13.74 -1.99
N LYS A 111 1.34 -13.61 -2.75
CA LYS A 111 1.58 -12.59 -3.78
C LYS A 111 1.54 -11.14 -3.28
N THR A 112 1.04 -10.87 -2.08
CA THR A 112 1.13 -9.56 -1.44
C THR A 112 2.39 -9.39 -0.59
N ILE A 113 3.11 -10.49 -0.32
CA ILE A 113 4.31 -10.50 0.53
C ILE A 113 5.56 -10.72 -0.32
N PHE A 114 6.54 -9.85 -0.11
CA PHE A 114 7.82 -9.82 -0.81
C PHE A 114 8.94 -10.03 0.20
N TYR A 115 9.74 -11.06 -0.01
CA TYR A 115 10.96 -11.30 0.76
C TYR A 115 12.11 -10.49 0.18
N VAL A 116 12.94 -9.93 1.05
CA VAL A 116 14.06 -9.07 0.68
C VAL A 116 15.33 -9.53 1.36
N HIS A 117 16.40 -9.62 0.58
CA HIS A 117 17.77 -9.75 1.03
C HIS A 117 18.60 -8.59 0.47
N LEU A 118 19.38 -7.90 1.31
CA LEU A 118 20.30 -6.84 0.88
C LEU A 118 21.71 -7.39 0.75
N ASN A 119 22.34 -7.14 -0.41
CA ASN A 119 23.62 -7.74 -0.77
C ASN A 119 24.79 -7.32 0.15
N ASP A 120 24.68 -6.14 0.76
CA ASP A 120 25.66 -5.59 1.69
C ASP A 120 25.39 -5.95 3.15
N ASN A 121 24.33 -6.72 3.43
CA ASN A 121 23.86 -7.06 4.76
C ASN A 121 23.61 -5.83 5.65
N TYR A 122 23.23 -4.68 5.05
CA TYR A 122 22.94 -3.46 5.79
C TYR A 122 21.88 -3.66 6.89
N ARG A 123 20.92 -4.55 6.66
CA ARG A 123 19.98 -5.06 7.67
C ARG A 123 19.73 -6.56 7.45
N PRO A 124 19.24 -7.29 8.47
CA PRO A 124 18.79 -8.66 8.30
C PRO A 124 17.68 -8.75 7.25
N ASP A 125 17.54 -9.92 6.63
CA ASP A 125 16.45 -10.24 5.71
C ASP A 125 15.10 -9.89 6.33
N PHE A 126 14.20 -9.39 5.50
CA PHE A 126 12.90 -8.90 5.94
C PHE A 126 11.84 -9.12 4.87
N GLN A 127 10.59 -8.94 5.28
CA GLN A 127 9.43 -9.05 4.41
C GLN A 127 8.70 -7.72 4.33
N ILE A 128 8.20 -7.41 3.14
CA ILE A 128 7.31 -6.28 2.89
C ILE A 128 5.96 -6.85 2.44
N GLN A 129 4.89 -6.47 3.12
CA GLN A 129 3.53 -6.73 2.65
C GLN A 129 2.97 -5.47 2.00
N ILE A 130 2.48 -5.62 0.76
CA ILE A 130 1.72 -4.59 0.05
C ILE A 130 0.25 -4.74 0.42
N THR A 131 -0.33 -3.69 0.99
CA THR A 131 -1.74 -3.68 1.41
C THR A 131 -2.62 -2.89 0.47
N ALA A 132 -2.06 -1.94 -0.28
CA ALA A 132 -2.73 -1.24 -1.38
C ALA A 132 -1.71 -0.77 -2.43
N ALA A 133 -2.12 -0.69 -3.69
CA ALA A 133 -1.30 -0.30 -4.83
C ALA A 133 -2.19 0.28 -5.96
N SER A 134 -1.82 1.45 -6.45
CA SER A 134 -2.37 2.13 -7.63
C SER A 134 -1.22 2.77 -8.41
N SER A 135 -1.51 3.51 -9.48
CA SER A 135 -0.49 4.25 -10.23
C SER A 135 0.25 5.31 -9.41
N ASP A 136 -0.37 5.82 -8.34
CA ASP A 136 0.06 7.01 -7.62
C ASP A 136 0.17 6.82 -6.10
N LEU A 137 -0.18 5.65 -5.59
CA LEU A 137 -0.18 5.32 -4.18
C LEU A 137 0.23 3.87 -3.96
N LEU A 138 1.06 3.64 -2.96
CA LEU A 138 1.39 2.32 -2.46
C LEU A 138 1.33 2.35 -0.93
N ARG A 139 0.61 1.42 -0.33
CA ARG A 139 0.66 1.18 1.12
C ARG A 139 1.39 -0.11 1.36
N ALA A 140 2.43 -0.03 2.19
CA ALA A 140 3.27 -1.17 2.49
C ALA A 140 3.70 -1.17 3.96
N ARG A 141 3.75 -2.36 4.55
CA ARG A 141 4.24 -2.56 5.92
C ARG A 141 5.36 -3.59 5.95
N TYR A 142 6.33 -3.37 6.82
CA TYR A 142 7.37 -4.35 7.12
C TYR A 142 6.78 -5.40 8.05
N LEU A 143 7.02 -6.68 7.74
CA LEU A 143 6.68 -7.78 8.64
C LEU A 143 7.91 -8.15 9.47
N LYS A 144 7.69 -8.50 10.74
CA LYS A 144 8.72 -8.94 11.68
C LYS A 144 9.14 -10.38 11.43
#